data_AF-A0A2P5MSB2-F1
#
_entry.id   AF-A0A2P5MSB2-F1
#
_cell.length_a   1.000
_cell.length_b   1.000
_cell.length_c   1.000
_cell.angle_alpha   90.00
_cell.angle_beta   90.00
_cell.angle_gamma   90.00
#
_symmetry.space_group_name_H-M   'P 1'
#
loop_
_entity.id
_entity.type
_entity.pdbx_description
1 polymer ?
#
loop_
_entity_poly.entity_id
_entity_poly.type
_entity_poly.pdbx_seq_one_letter_code
_entity_poly.pdbx_strand_id
1 'polypeptide(L)'
;ALEAWPMKKQKCSLPVAIRKHEGPVYNAKLKAALDQALASFQPDLVIFVHGADAYEHGLKNRGEGFSLTLAQMNERDRMVIDCFADRHIPLALCFAGGYGDRAWEAHHQAVRHLLLRAGAI
;
A
#
# COMPACT_ATOMS: atom_id res chain seq x y z
N ALA A 1 15.25 -16.71 -2.22
CA ALA A 1 14.26 -16.75 -3.30
C ALA A 1 13.29 -15.60 -3.11
N LEU A 2 12.73 -15.03 -4.18
CA LEU A 2 11.63 -14.07 -4.04
C LEU A 2 10.43 -14.80 -3.43
N GLU A 3 9.94 -14.34 -2.28
CA GLU A 3 8.84 -14.99 -1.53
C GLU A 3 7.45 -14.72 -2.14
N ALA A 4 7.35 -13.91 -3.20
CA ALA A 4 6.07 -13.47 -3.76
C ALA A 4 6.07 -13.39 -5.30
N TRP A 5 4.94 -13.77 -5.90
CA TRP A 5 4.63 -13.59 -7.32
C TRP A 5 4.65 -12.09 -7.72
N PRO A 6 4.95 -11.74 -8.98
CA PRO A 6 5.59 -12.58 -9.99
C PRO A 6 7.04 -12.89 -9.60
N MET A 7 7.52 -14.08 -9.97
CA MET A 7 8.89 -14.51 -9.71
C MET A 7 9.92 -13.66 -10.48
N LYS A 8 9.51 -13.11 -11.64
CA LYS A 8 10.27 -12.11 -12.38
C LYS A 8 9.67 -10.73 -12.12
N LYS A 9 10.40 -9.87 -11.40
CA LYS A 9 9.97 -8.49 -11.13
C LYS A 9 10.22 -7.61 -12.36
N GLN A 10 9.32 -6.65 -12.57
CA GLN A 10 9.51 -5.60 -13.59
C GLN A 10 10.58 -4.60 -13.13
N LYS A 11 11.12 -3.80 -14.06
CA LYS A 11 12.04 -2.73 -13.71
C LYS A 11 11.34 -1.71 -12.81
N CYS A 12 11.97 -1.40 -11.68
CA CYS A 12 11.50 -0.45 -10.70
C CYS A 12 12.71 0.39 -10.26
N SER A 13 12.58 1.71 -10.24
CA SER A 13 13.65 2.63 -9.85
C SER A 13 13.98 2.55 -8.35
N LEU A 14 13.00 2.17 -7.53
CA LEU A 14 13.15 2.01 -6.09
C LEU A 14 12.37 0.78 -5.57
N PRO A 15 12.89 -0.44 -5.74
CA PRO A 15 12.26 -1.64 -5.20
C PRO A 15 12.49 -1.76 -3.68
N VAL A 16 11.43 -2.01 -2.92
CA VAL A 16 11.52 -2.27 -1.47
C VAL A 16 11.35 -3.76 -1.22
N ALA A 17 12.44 -4.44 -0.86
CA ALA A 17 12.38 -5.86 -0.51
C ALA A 17 11.81 -6.05 0.90
N ILE A 18 10.81 -6.93 1.01
CA ILE A 18 10.20 -7.28 2.27
C ILE A 18 9.80 -8.77 2.28
N ARG A 19 10.11 -9.45 3.38
CA ARG A 19 9.81 -10.87 3.61
C ARG A 19 8.59 -11.01 4.50
N LYS A 20 7.92 -12.17 4.47
CA LYS A 20 6.68 -12.38 5.21
C LYS A 20 6.81 -12.13 6.72
N HIS A 21 7.92 -12.58 7.34
CA HIS A 21 8.18 -12.39 8.77
C HIS A 21 8.48 -10.92 9.15
N GLU A 22 8.74 -10.06 8.16
CA GLU A 22 8.98 -8.63 8.35
C GLU A 22 7.68 -7.80 8.34
N GLY A 23 6.50 -8.44 8.42
CA GLY A 23 5.21 -7.75 8.56
C GLY A 23 5.21 -6.63 9.61
N PRO A 24 5.80 -6.79 10.81
CA PRO A 24 5.88 -5.73 11.82
C PRO A 24 6.63 -4.47 11.37
N VAL A 25 7.57 -4.57 10.42
CA VAL A 25 8.35 -3.43 9.92
C VAL A 25 7.88 -2.92 8.56
N TYR A 26 6.74 -3.42 8.06
CA TYR A 26 6.21 -3.08 6.74
C TYR A 26 6.03 -1.57 6.56
N ASN A 27 5.31 -0.92 7.49
CA ASN A 27 5.02 0.51 7.40
C ASN A 27 6.27 1.37 7.60
N ALA A 28 7.20 0.94 8.46
CA ALA A 28 8.49 1.62 8.63
C ALA A 28 9.33 1.58 7.34
N LYS A 29 9.41 0.43 6.67
CA LYS A 29 10.10 0.30 5.37
C LYS A 29 9.43 1.13 4.28
N LEU A 30 8.09 1.15 4.22
CA LEU A 30 7.35 2.00 3.29
C LEU A 30 7.66 3.47 3.52
N LYS A 31 7.64 3.93 4.78
CA LYS A 31 7.93 5.32 5.12
C LYS A 31 9.32 5.74 4.65
N ALA A 32 10.34 4.93 4.96
CA ALA A 32 11.71 5.21 4.54
C ALA A 32 11.85 5.28 3.01
N ALA A 33 11.18 4.38 2.28
CA ALA A 33 11.19 4.38 0.82
C ALA A 33 10.44 5.58 0.23
N LEU A 34 9.33 6.00 0.83
CA LEU A 34 8.57 7.17 0.40
C LEU A 34 9.39 8.46 0.58
N ASP A 35 10.07 8.59 1.72
CA ASP A 35 10.99 9.70 1.99
C ASP A 35 12.15 9.72 0.98
N GLN A 36 12.75 8.55 0.68
CA GLN A 36 13.82 8.43 -0.31
C GLN A 36 13.35 8.80 -1.72
N ALA A 37 12.17 8.33 -2.13
CA ALA A 37 11.62 8.64 -3.45
C ALA A 37 11.42 10.16 -3.62
N LEU A 38 10.81 10.81 -2.63
CA LEU A 38 10.53 12.24 -2.64
C LEU A 38 11.77 13.12 -2.52
N ALA A 39 12.87 12.61 -1.95
CA ALA A 39 14.17 13.29 -1.98
C ALA A 39 14.80 13.29 -3.38
N SER A 40 14.43 12.33 -4.24
CA SER A 40 15.04 12.12 -5.56
C SER A 40 14.20 12.62 -6.73
N PHE A 41 12.88 12.73 -6.55
CA PHE A 41 11.93 13.04 -7.61
C PHE A 41 10.67 13.70 -7.04
N GLN A 42 10.07 14.63 -7.80
CA GLN A 42 8.82 15.29 -7.45
C GLN A 42 7.76 14.94 -8.50
N PRO A 43 6.74 14.11 -8.16
CA PRO A 43 5.69 13.74 -9.09
C PRO A 43 4.65 14.85 -9.26
N ASP A 44 4.19 15.05 -10.50
CA ASP A 44 2.99 15.85 -10.80
C ASP A 44 1.68 15.06 -10.58
N LEU A 45 1.76 13.72 -10.56
CA LEU A 45 0.63 12.81 -10.35
C LEU A 45 1.14 11.51 -9.70
N VAL A 46 0.36 10.98 -8.76
CA VAL A 46 0.59 9.67 -8.15
C VAL A 46 -0.52 8.71 -8.50
N ILE A 47 -0.16 7.52 -8.98
CA ILE A 47 -1.08 6.38 -9.10
C ILE A 47 -0.77 5.41 -7.97
N PHE A 48 -1.65 5.38 -6.97
CA PHE A 48 -1.54 4.42 -5.87
C PHE A 48 -2.22 3.11 -6.27
N VAL A 49 -1.41 2.14 -6.72
CA VAL A 49 -1.83 0.77 -7.00
C VAL A 49 -2.09 0.05 -5.68
N HIS A 50 -3.33 0.15 -5.20
CA HIS A 50 -3.73 -0.22 -3.87
C HIS A 50 -4.19 -1.68 -3.81
N GLY A 51 -3.27 -2.57 -3.43
CA GLY A 51 -3.57 -3.98 -3.18
C GLY A 51 -3.89 -4.27 -1.71
N ALA A 52 -4.88 -5.12 -1.49
CA ALA A 52 -5.26 -5.69 -0.20
C ALA A 52 -4.63 -7.06 0.09
N ASP A 53 -3.86 -7.66 -0.83
CA ASP A 53 -3.22 -8.98 -0.65
C ASP A 53 -2.30 -9.09 0.59
N ALA A 54 -1.81 -7.97 1.12
CA ALA A 54 -0.98 -7.95 2.32
C ALA A 54 -1.78 -8.06 3.63
N TYR A 55 -3.09 -7.84 3.56
CA TYR A 55 -4.01 -7.99 4.69
C TYR A 55 -4.12 -9.47 5.08
N GLU A 56 -4.21 -9.79 6.37
CA GLU A 56 -4.38 -11.17 6.88
C GLU A 56 -5.64 -11.90 6.35
N HIS A 57 -6.59 -11.17 5.78
CA HIS A 57 -7.75 -11.71 5.05
C HIS A 57 -7.81 -11.26 3.58
N GLY A 58 -6.67 -10.80 3.05
CA GLY A 58 -6.52 -10.29 1.68
C GLY A 58 -6.47 -11.38 0.63
N LEU A 59 -6.06 -12.60 0.99
CA LEU A 59 -6.00 -13.77 0.10
C LEU A 59 -7.01 -14.84 0.51
N LYS A 60 -7.36 -15.71 -0.44
CA LYS A 60 -8.31 -16.83 -0.22
C LYS A 60 -7.78 -17.82 0.82
N ASN A 61 -6.50 -18.15 0.73
CA ASN A 61 -5.85 -19.11 1.61
C ASN A 61 -5.12 -18.37 2.73
N ARG A 62 -5.55 -18.60 3.97
CA ARG A 62 -4.90 -18.01 5.15
C ARG A 62 -3.44 -18.45 5.23
N GLY A 63 -2.56 -17.50 5.54
CA GLY A 63 -1.13 -17.75 5.61
C GLY A 63 -0.42 -17.74 4.26
N GLU A 64 -1.11 -17.55 3.15
CA GLU A 64 -0.45 -17.05 1.94
C GLU A 64 -0.22 -15.54 2.07
N GLY A 65 0.90 -15.04 1.56
CA GLY A 65 1.23 -13.60 1.60
C GLY A 65 1.58 -13.07 2.99
N PHE A 66 1.38 -11.77 3.19
CA PHE A 66 1.60 -11.11 4.48
C PHE A 66 0.40 -11.32 5.41
N SER A 67 0.60 -11.02 6.69
CA SER A 67 -0.47 -11.08 7.70
C SER A 67 -0.54 -9.74 8.42
N LEU A 68 -0.64 -8.65 7.65
CA LEU A 68 -0.87 -7.33 8.23
C LEU A 68 -2.29 -7.28 8.80
N THR A 69 -2.43 -6.66 9.97
CA THR A 69 -3.74 -6.38 10.54
C THR A 69 -4.45 -5.29 9.74
N LEU A 70 -5.76 -5.17 9.90
CA LEU A 70 -6.53 -4.10 9.26
C LEU A 70 -6.02 -2.70 9.67
N ALA A 71 -5.55 -2.56 10.91
CA ALA A 71 -4.96 -1.32 11.42
C ALA A 71 -3.63 -0.98 10.74
N GLN A 72 -2.76 -1.96 10.49
CA GLN A 72 -1.51 -1.74 9.75
C GLN A 72 -1.79 -1.37 8.29
N MET A 73 -2.82 -1.96 7.67
CA MET A 73 -3.27 -1.55 6.34
C MET A 73 -3.76 -0.11 6.36
N ASN A 74 -4.53 0.31 7.37
CA ASN A 74 -5.00 1.69 7.49
C ASN A 74 -3.85 2.68 7.66
N GLU A 75 -2.86 2.34 8.50
CA GLU A 75 -1.66 3.17 8.68
C GLU A 75 -0.89 3.34 7.37
N ARG A 76 -0.73 2.26 6.59
CA ARG A 76 -0.13 2.29 5.25
C ARG A 76 -0.87 3.26 4.34
N ASP A 77 -2.19 3.13 4.26
CA ASP A 77 -3.02 3.88 3.32
C ASP A 77 -3.04 5.37 3.69
N ARG A 78 -3.21 5.69 4.97
CA ARG A 78 -3.11 7.07 5.48
C ARG A 78 -1.75 7.67 5.21
N MET A 79 -0.66 6.95 5.46
CA MET A 79 0.70 7.42 5.22
C MET A 79 0.91 7.85 3.77
N VAL A 80 0.44 7.05 2.80
CA VAL A 80 0.57 7.39 1.38
C VAL A 80 -0.36 8.54 1.00
N ILE A 81 -1.65 8.45 1.35
CA ILE A 81 -2.65 9.45 0.96
C ILE A 81 -2.32 10.82 1.57
N ASP A 82 -2.07 10.88 2.88
CA ASP A 82 -1.77 12.13 3.58
C ASP A 82 -0.47 12.76 3.06
N CYS A 83 0.55 11.94 2.79
CA CYS A 83 1.83 12.44 2.26
C CYS A 83 1.66 13.28 0.99
N PHE A 84 0.86 12.80 0.03
CA PHE A 84 0.66 13.51 -1.24
C PHE A 84 -0.43 14.58 -1.14
N ALA A 85 -1.48 14.35 -0.36
CA ALA A 85 -2.51 15.35 -0.12
C ALA A 85 -1.96 16.61 0.57
N ASP A 86 -1.11 16.46 1.59
CA ASP A 86 -0.46 17.58 2.31
C ASP A 86 0.49 18.37 1.40
N ARG A 87 1.01 17.74 0.33
CA ARG A 87 1.87 18.37 -0.68
C ARG A 87 1.10 18.94 -1.87
N HIS A 88 -0.24 18.84 -1.86
CA HIS A 88 -1.09 19.24 -2.98
C HIS A 88 -0.75 18.53 -4.30
N ILE A 89 -0.26 17.28 -4.22
CA ILE A 89 0.03 16.45 -5.38
C ILE A 89 -1.19 15.57 -5.66
N PRO A 90 -1.78 15.62 -6.87
CA PRO A 90 -2.89 14.75 -7.25
C PRO A 90 -2.55 13.27 -7.07
N LEU A 91 -3.46 12.53 -6.43
CA LEU A 91 -3.35 11.09 -6.24
C LEU A 91 -4.61 10.39 -6.76
N ALA A 92 -4.40 9.41 -7.63
CA ALA A 92 -5.43 8.49 -8.09
C ALA A 92 -5.22 7.12 -7.43
N LEU A 93 -6.22 6.66 -6.68
CA LEU A 93 -6.21 5.31 -6.10
C LEU A 93 -6.81 4.33 -7.10
N CYS A 94 -6.06 3.28 -7.44
CA CYS A 94 -6.50 2.20 -8.32
C CYS A 94 -6.48 0.88 -7.55
N PHE A 95 -7.62 0.18 -7.49
CA PHE A 95 -7.68 -1.11 -6.82
C PHE A 95 -6.83 -2.15 -7.55
N ALA A 96 -6.06 -2.90 -6.77
CA ALA A 96 -5.28 -4.04 -7.23
C ALA A 96 -5.76 -5.32 -6.53
N GLY A 97 -4.86 -6.29 -6.31
CA GLY A 97 -5.19 -7.56 -5.69
C GLY A 97 -5.93 -7.43 -4.35
N GLY A 98 -6.66 -8.47 -3.99
CA GLY A 98 -7.54 -8.53 -2.83
C GLY A 98 -8.60 -9.58 -3.11
N TYR A 99 -8.26 -10.84 -2.88
CA TYR A 99 -9.03 -12.00 -3.34
C TYR A 99 -9.72 -12.77 -2.21
N GLY A 100 -9.43 -12.43 -0.96
CA GLY A 100 -10.11 -12.99 0.21
C GLY A 100 -11.46 -12.32 0.48
N ASP A 101 -12.34 -13.05 1.16
CA ASP A 101 -13.74 -12.64 1.38
C ASP A 101 -13.89 -11.34 2.21
N ARG A 102 -12.82 -10.93 2.91
CA ARG A 102 -12.76 -9.70 3.71
C ARG A 102 -11.77 -8.67 3.15
N ALA A 103 -11.20 -8.89 1.97
CA ALA A 103 -10.27 -7.94 1.35
C ALA A 103 -10.89 -6.54 1.16
N TRP A 104 -12.22 -6.49 0.98
CA TRP A 104 -12.98 -5.25 0.86
C TRP A 104 -12.83 -4.32 2.07
N GLU A 105 -12.54 -4.83 3.28
CA GLU A 105 -12.37 -4.01 4.48
C GLU A 105 -11.17 -3.06 4.34
N ALA A 106 -10.06 -3.56 3.79
CA ALA A 106 -8.87 -2.78 3.51
C ALA A 106 -9.11 -1.74 2.40
N HIS A 107 -9.82 -2.11 1.34
CA HIS A 107 -10.19 -1.15 0.28
C HIS A 107 -11.15 -0.07 0.79
N HIS A 108 -12.13 -0.45 1.61
CA HIS A 108 -13.13 0.46 2.16
C HIS A 108 -12.49 1.55 3.02
N GLN A 109 -11.61 1.21 3.96
CA GLN A 109 -10.96 2.21 4.82
C GLN A 109 -10.06 3.16 4.02
N ALA A 110 -9.36 2.67 3.00
CA ALA A 110 -8.51 3.48 2.14
C ALA A 110 -9.33 4.49 1.32
N VAL A 111 -10.43 4.04 0.68
CA VAL A 111 -11.33 4.91 -0.07
C VAL A 111 -12.00 5.93 0.85
N ARG A 112 -12.47 5.50 2.02
CA ARG A 112 -13.07 6.42 3.00
C ARG A 112 -12.09 7.52 3.40
N HIS A 113 -10.83 7.16 3.69
CA HIS A 113 -9.80 8.16 4.03
C HIS A 113 -9.48 9.08 2.86
N LEU A 114 -9.38 8.55 1.63
CA LEU A 114 -9.17 9.36 0.43
C LEU A 114 -10.31 10.37 0.22
N LEU A 115 -11.56 9.94 0.35
CA LEU A 115 -12.73 10.82 0.20
C LEU A 115 -12.78 11.90 1.28
N LEU A 116 -12.43 11.58 2.53
CA LEU A 116 -12.28 12.56 3.61
C LEU A 116 -11.19 13.60 3.27
N ARG A 117 -10.02 13.14 2.79
CA ARG A 117 -8.92 14.04 2.39
C ARG A 117 -9.26 14.89 1.17
N ALA A 118 -10.14 14.41 0.30
CA ALA A 118 -10.67 15.16 -0.84
C ALA A 118 -11.84 16.10 -0.47
N GLY A 119 -12.33 16.08 0.78
CA GLY A 119 -13.49 16.85 1.21
C GLY A 119 -14.81 16.42 0.56
N ALA A 120 -14.88 15.17 0.09
CA ALA A 120 -16.05 14.62 -0.59
C ALA A 120 -17.10 14.02 0.36
N ILE A 121 -16.69 13.67 1.58
CA ILE A 121 -17.54 13.18 2.69
C ILE A 121 -17.07 13.74 4.02
#